data_AF-A0A959BLJ2-F1
#
_entry.id   AF-A0A959BLJ2-F1
#
_cell.length_a   1.000
_cell.length_b   1.000
_cell.length_c   1.000
_cell.angle_alpha   90.00
_cell.angle_beta   90.00
_cell.angle_gamma   90.00
#
_symmetry.space_group_name_H-M   'P 1'
#
loop_
_entity.id
_entity.type
_entity.pdbx_description
1 polymer ?
#
loop_
_entity_poly.entity_id
_entity_poly.type
_entity_poly.pdbx_seq_one_letter_code
_entity_poly.pdbx_strand_id
1 'polypeptide(L)' 'MPIPEKYIPIDCNFYDRIEAAIVQRRTVCLEYLNAGGHNALAETKLQDTQTREGEEFLILPSVLCKIN' A
#
# COMPACT_ATOMS: atom_id res chain seq x y z
N MET A 1 21.70 -22.77 11.34
CA MET A 1 20.47 -23.16 10.63
C MET A 1 19.73 -21.88 10.29
N PRO A 2 19.36 -21.62 9.01
CA PRO A 2 18.58 -20.44 8.67
C PRO A 2 17.13 -20.65 9.11
N ILE A 3 16.50 -19.56 9.55
CA ILE A 3 15.13 -19.48 10.05
C ILE A 3 14.21 -19.72 8.84
N PRO A 4 13.21 -20.63 8.88
CA PRO A 4 12.28 -20.76 7.77
C PRO A 4 11.54 -19.44 7.62
N GLU A 5 11.49 -18.90 6.40
CA GLU A 5 10.68 -17.74 6.05
C GLU A 5 9.25 -18.05 6.49
N LYS A 6 8.88 -17.49 7.65
CA LYS A 6 7.60 -17.73 8.29
C LYS A 6 6.57 -17.15 7.33
N TYR A 7 5.88 -18.02 6.59
CA TYR A 7 4.78 -17.63 5.72
C TYR A 7 3.81 -16.78 6.54
N ILE A 8 3.82 -15.48 6.27
CA ILE A 8 2.85 -14.55 6.83
C ILE A 8 1.65 -14.69 5.91
N PRO A 9 0.54 -15.27 6.38
CA PRO A 9 -0.66 -15.33 5.55
C PRO A 9 -1.02 -13.91 5.14
N ILE A 10 -1.30 -13.75 3.86
CA ILE A 10 -1.80 -12.49 3.30
C ILE A 10 -2.99 -12.09 4.17
N ASP A 11 -2.87 -10.96 4.86
CA ASP A 11 -3.92 -10.47 5.74
C ASP A 11 -5.08 -10.02 4.84
N CYS A 12 -6.08 -10.87 4.62
CA CYS A 12 -7.21 -10.54 3.75
C CYS A 12 -7.89 -9.24 4.21
N ASN A 13 -7.88 -8.94 5.51
CA ASN A 13 -8.39 -7.67 6.04
C ASN A 13 -7.63 -6.46 5.48
N PHE A 14 -6.36 -6.60 5.11
CA PHE A 14 -5.59 -5.53 4.48
C PHE A 14 -6.08 -5.26 3.06
N TYR A 15 -6.34 -6.31 2.29
CA TYR A 15 -6.92 -6.22 0.96
C TYR A 15 -8.34 -5.65 0.99
N ASP A 16 -9.20 -6.16 1.87
CA ASP A 16 -10.54 -5.60 2.10
C ASP A 16 -10.49 -4.11 2.46
N ARG A 17 -9.51 -3.68 3.27
CA ARG A 17 -9.33 -2.26 3.63
C ARG A 17 -8.89 -1.42 2.44
N ILE A 18 -8.02 -1.95 1.58
CA ILE A 18 -7.59 -1.28 0.34
C ILE A 18 -8.77 -1.14 -0.61
N GLU A 19 -9.49 -2.23 -0.88
CA GLU A 19 -10.67 -2.24 -1.74
C GLU A 19 -11.76 -1.30 -1.20
N ALA A 20 -12.04 -1.36 0.10
CA ALA A 20 -12.98 -0.43 0.73
C ALA A 20 -12.53 1.03 0.63
N ALA A 21 -11.24 1.32 0.80
CA ALA A 21 -10.70 2.67 0.66
C ALA A 21 -10.79 3.20 -0.79
N ILE A 22 -10.57 2.34 -1.79
CA ILE A 22 -10.73 2.64 -3.22
C ILE A 22 -12.20 2.93 -3.52
N VAL A 23 -13.11 2.04 -3.12
CA VAL A 23 -14.57 2.19 -3.35
C VAL A 23 -15.10 3.44 -2.67
N GLN A 24 -14.68 3.71 -1.43
CA GLN A 24 -15.11 4.90 -0.68
C GLN A 24 -14.39 6.18 -1.11
N ARG A 25 -13.38 6.10 -2.00
CA ARG A 25 -12.48 7.20 -2.37
C ARG A 25 -11.94 7.94 -1.15
N ARG A 26 -11.68 7.18 -0.09
CA ARG A 26 -11.27 7.71 1.21
C ARG A 26 -9.80 8.12 1.15
N THR A 27 -9.47 9.22 1.81
CA THR A 27 -8.07 9.58 2.04
C THR A 27 -7.48 8.64 3.09
N VAL A 28 -6.36 8.01 2.78
CA VAL A 28 -5.61 7.09 3.64
C VAL A 28 -4.19 7.58 3.83
N CYS A 29 -3.61 7.29 5.00
CA CYS A 29 -2.18 7.45 5.23
C CYS A 29 -1.48 6.13 4.90
N LEU A 30 -0.56 6.17 3.93
CA LEU A 30 0.31 5.07 3.59
C LEU A 30 1.65 5.26 4.29
N GLU A 31 2.04 4.27 5.09
CA GLU A 31 3.42 4.12 5.54
C GLU A 31 4.11 3.10 4.63
N TYR A 32 5.18 3.51 3.96
CA TYR A 32 5.92 2.66 3.04
C TYR A 32 7.41 2.96 3.08
N LEU A 33 8.23 1.99 2.67
CA LEU A 33 9.66 2.22 2.48
C LEU A 33 9.89 2.91 1.15
N ASN A 34 10.54 4.06 1.17
CA ASN A 34 10.93 4.76 -0.05
C ASN A 34 12.14 4.05 -0.72
N ALA A 35 12.50 4.50 -1.93
CA ALA A 35 13.63 3.93 -2.68
C ALA A 35 15.00 4.04 -1.95
N GLY A 36 15.10 4.89 -0.92
CA GLY A 36 16.27 5.00 -0.04
C GLY A 36 16.23 4.08 1.19
N GLY A 37 15.19 3.26 1.34
CA GLY A 37 15.02 2.38 2.50
C GLY A 37 14.57 3.10 3.78
N HIS A 38 14.09 4.35 3.67
CA HIS A 38 13.56 5.10 4.81
C HIS A 38 12.03 5.01 4.84
N ASN A 39 11.44 4.96 6.04
CA ASN A 39 10.00 5.05 6.20
C ASN A 39 9.51 6.41 5.69
N ALA A 40 8.55 6.36 4.78
CA ALA A 40 7.84 7.50 4.25
C ALA A 40 6.36 7.37 4.59
N LEU A 41 5.77 8.50 5.00
CA LEU A 41 4.33 8.64 5.19
C LEU A 41 3.78 9.51 4.07
N ALA A 42 2.74 9.05 3.39
CA ALA A 42 2.02 9.83 2.40
C ALA A 42 0.52 9.77 2.67
N GLU A 43 -0.12 10.94 2.75
CA GLU A 43 -1.57 11.03 2.77
C GLU A 43 -2.07 11.11 1.32
N THR A 44 -2.88 10.13 0.91
CA THR A 44 -3.33 10.03 -0.48
C THR A 44 -4.65 9.29 -0.58
N LYS A 45 -5.29 9.37 -1.74
CA LYS A 45 -6.47 8.56 -2.06
C LYS A 45 -6.01 7.41 -2.93
N LEU A 46 -6.40 6.19 -2.59
CA LEU A 46 -6.16 5.06 -3.48
C LEU A 46 -7.09 5.20 -4.68
N GLN A 47 -6.53 5.29 -5.89
CA GLN A 47 -7.35 5.35 -7.10
C GLN A 47 -7.75 3.96 -7.56
N ASP A 48 -6.78 3.05 -7.59
CA ASP A 48 -6.97 1.70 -8.13
C ASP A 48 -5.81 0.79 -7.67
N THR A 49 -5.92 -0.50 -7.96
CA THR A 49 -4.90 -1.53 -7.71
C THR A 49 -4.63 -2.26 -9.00
N GLN A 50 -3.37 -2.27 -9.44
CA GLN A 50 -2.97 -2.93 -10.67
C GLN A 50 -2.01 -4.07 -10.36
N THR A 51 -2.34 -5.28 -10.82
CA THR A 51 -1.42 -6.40 -10.80
C THR A 51 -0.53 -6.35 -12.03
N ARG A 52 0.79 -6.36 -11.85
CA ARG A 52 1.78 -6.41 -12.92
C ARG A 52 2.85 -7.44 -12.58
N GLU A 53 3.09 -8.38 -13.51
CA GLU A 53 4.13 -9.41 -13.38
C GLU A 53 4.01 -10.30 -12.11
N GLY A 54 2.79 -10.47 -11.60
CA GLY A 54 2.53 -11.27 -10.39
C GLY A 54 2.65 -10.47 -9.09
N GLU A 55 2.99 -9.19 -9.16
CA GLU A 55 3.03 -8.26 -8.03
C GLU A 55 1.85 -7.28 -8.11
N GLU A 56 1.38 -6.80 -6.96
CA GLU A 56 0.27 -5.86 -6.88
C GLU A 56 0.75 -4.46 -6.53
N PHE A 57 0.32 -3.49 -7.33
CA PHE A 57 0.71 -2.09 -7.22
C PHE A 57 -0.51 -1.22 -6.89
N LEU A 58 -0.35 -0.33 -5.91
CA LEU A 58 -1.34 0.70 -5.61
C LEU A 58 -1.15 1.88 -6.55
N ILE A 59 -2.20 2.24 -7.29
CA ILE A 59 -2.20 3.42 -8.14
C ILE A 59 -2.61 4.62 -7.30
N LEU A 60 -1.67 5.56 -7.19
CA LEU A 60 -1.86 6.80 -6.45
C LEU A 60 -2.10 7.96 -7.43
N PRO A 61 -2.92 8.96 -7.06
CA PRO A 61 -3.05 10.19 -7.80
C PRO A 61 -1.68 10.90 -7.90
N SER A 62 -1.45 11.58 -9.01
CA SER A 62 -0.23 12.38 -9.26
C SER A 62 0.03 13.47 -8.21
N VAL A 63 -0.99 13.81 -7.40
CA VAL A 63 -0.88 14.73 -6.27
C VAL A 63 -0.85 13.91 -4.98
N LEU A 64 0.34 13.65 -4.48
CA LEU A 64 0.55 13.10 -3.13
C LEU A 64 0.46 14.25 -2.13
N CYS A 65 -0.43 14.16 -1.15
CA CYS A 65 -0.48 15.13 -0.07
C CYS A 65 0.67 14.80 0.89
N LYS A 66 1.70 15.63 0.89
CA LYS A 66 2.80 15.53 1.87
C LYS A 66 2.27 16.06 3.20
N ILE A 67 2.31 15.22 4.21
CA ILE A 67 2.13 15.65 5.60
C ILE A 67 3.39 16.45 5.94
N ASN A 68 3.22 17.74 6.21
CA ASN A 68 4.29 18.71 6.46
C ASN A 68 4.75 18.68 7.92
#